data_AF-A0A1S3IF67-F1
#
_entry.id   AF-A0A1S3IF67-F1
#
_cell.length_a   1.000
_cell.length_b   1.000
_cell.length_c   1.000
_cell.angle_alpha   90.00
_cell.angle_beta   90.00
_cell.angle_gamma   90.00
#
_symmetry.space_group_name_H-M   'P 1'
#
loop_
_entity.id
_entity.type
_entity.pdbx_description
1 polymer ?
#
loop_
_entity_poly.entity_id
_entity_poly.type
_entity_poly.pdbx_seq_one_letter_code
_entity_poly.pdbx_strand_id
1 'polypeptide(L)'
;MDRLCGILLCLASVVAICTASELAVRAKREINVDAIRQRVEQLMRTGNIPDAVVKALGSLDQVMQILSCLPTRCTGNCCASPDFCAIPQLASGLVRNPRAKFTFCKNPWKIRIDLDADFRLSGIARLLKIKLKPIEIPIDNRETEGVLKMQSTTEVASAAVRVIGLRVAKAKLKFDLLLRYDCTKPRNNPLQRNRYNSMYDDGQPGPDGNKLFYKLNIKFEIYKKKFPCFCYKLKSSETLVDKKKHFAEGPDSCNTPAVVSPPDRCLFGRSRTALRDEFRRLCP
;
A
#
# COMPACT_ATOMS: atom_id res chain seq x y z
N MET A 1 -19.48 -28.46 -36.14
CA MET A 1 -18.51 -27.38 -35.79
C MET A 1 -18.10 -27.48 -34.31
N ASP A 2 -18.28 -28.65 -33.70
CA ASP A 2 -18.34 -28.78 -32.24
C ASP A 2 -17.01 -29.20 -31.59
N ARG A 3 -16.08 -29.76 -32.38
CA ARG A 3 -14.75 -30.17 -31.90
C ARG A 3 -13.80 -28.99 -31.65
N LEU A 4 -13.93 -27.90 -32.40
CA LEU A 4 -13.10 -26.70 -32.22
C LEU A 4 -13.47 -25.93 -30.94
N CYS A 5 -14.76 -25.93 -30.57
CA CYS A 5 -15.25 -25.26 -29.36
C CYS A 5 -14.74 -25.95 -28.09
N GLY A 6 -14.72 -27.29 -28.07
CA GLY A 6 -14.20 -28.08 -26.94
C GLY A 6 -12.69 -27.87 -26.68
N ILE A 7 -11.88 -27.73 -27.74
CA ILE A 7 -10.44 -27.50 -27.63
C ILE A 7 -10.14 -26.09 -27.09
N LEU A 8 -10.88 -25.07 -27.55
CA LEU A 8 -10.76 -23.70 -27.07
C LEU A 8 -11.17 -23.56 -25.59
N LEU A 9 -12.24 -24.24 -25.16
CA LEU A 9 -12.66 -24.30 -23.76
C LEU A 9 -11.64 -25.02 -22.85
N CYS A 10 -11.01 -26.09 -23.34
CA CYS A 10 -9.93 -26.79 -22.62
C CYS A 10 -8.66 -25.93 -22.50
N LEU A 11 -8.25 -25.24 -23.56
CA LEU A 11 -7.10 -24.33 -23.50
C LEU A 11 -7.35 -23.14 -22.57
N ALA A 12 -8.54 -22.55 -22.61
CA ALA A 12 -8.90 -21.45 -21.71
C ALA A 12 -8.92 -21.89 -20.24
N SER A 13 -9.40 -23.10 -19.95
CA SER A 13 -9.40 -23.65 -18.59
C SER A 13 -7.99 -24.05 -18.12
N VAL A 14 -7.15 -24.64 -18.96
CA VAL A 14 -5.75 -24.94 -18.62
C VAL A 14 -4.94 -23.66 -18.36
N VAL A 15 -5.12 -22.61 -19.17
CA VAL A 15 -4.45 -21.31 -18.93
C VAL A 15 -4.96 -20.64 -17.66
N ALA A 16 -6.26 -20.70 -17.38
CA ALA A 16 -6.84 -20.18 -16.14
C ALA A 16 -6.35 -20.95 -14.91
N ILE A 17 -6.21 -22.27 -15.00
CA ILE A 17 -5.72 -23.13 -13.92
C ILE A 17 -4.21 -22.90 -13.70
N CYS A 18 -3.40 -22.78 -14.75
CA CYS A 18 -1.96 -22.49 -14.64
C CYS A 18 -1.68 -21.10 -14.04
N THR A 19 -2.44 -20.07 -14.43
CA THR A 19 -2.27 -18.72 -13.89
C THR A 19 -2.75 -18.60 -12.43
N ALA A 20 -3.85 -19.27 -12.08
CA ALA A 20 -4.32 -19.34 -10.70
C ALA A 20 -3.36 -20.15 -9.79
N SER A 21 -2.79 -21.24 -10.30
CA SER A 21 -1.82 -22.06 -9.54
C SER A 21 -0.47 -21.36 -9.38
N GLU A 22 0.05 -20.63 -10.37
CA GLU A 22 1.23 -19.78 -10.17
C GLU A 22 1.00 -18.69 -9.12
N LEU A 23 -0.18 -18.05 -9.11
CA LEU A 23 -0.55 -17.05 -8.11
C LEU A 23 -0.74 -17.65 -6.72
N ALA A 24 -1.19 -18.91 -6.62
CA ALA A 24 -1.37 -19.63 -5.36
C ALA A 24 -0.04 -20.19 -4.83
N VAL A 25 0.86 -20.69 -5.69
CA VAL A 25 2.19 -21.18 -5.32
C VAL A 25 3.09 -20.03 -4.85
N ARG A 26 2.92 -18.82 -5.39
CA ARG A 26 3.65 -17.63 -4.90
C ARG A 26 3.19 -17.15 -3.52
N ALA A 27 1.94 -17.42 -3.13
CA ALA A 27 1.38 -17.01 -1.84
C ALA A 27 1.97 -17.76 -0.62
N LYS A 28 2.85 -18.75 -0.84
CA LYS A 28 3.57 -19.50 0.21
C LYS A 28 5.08 -19.26 0.22
N ARG A 29 5.62 -18.40 -0.65
CA ARG A 29 7.08 -18.20 -0.71
C ARG A 29 7.52 -17.20 0.36
N GLU A 30 8.40 -17.66 1.24
CA GLU A 30 9.24 -16.78 2.04
C GLU A 30 9.92 -15.74 1.13
N ILE A 31 10.00 -14.50 1.60
CA ILE A 31 10.73 -13.45 0.88
C ILE A 31 12.21 -13.83 0.91
N ASN A 32 12.77 -14.27 -0.21
CA ASN A 32 14.21 -14.54 -0.32
C ASN A 32 14.98 -13.21 -0.38
N VAL A 33 15.28 -12.68 0.81
CA VAL A 33 15.96 -11.40 1.01
C VAL A 33 17.30 -11.38 0.29
N ASP A 34 18.08 -12.46 0.34
CA ASP A 34 19.42 -12.50 -0.26
C ASP A 34 19.38 -12.45 -1.78
N ALA A 35 18.45 -13.17 -2.41
CA ALA A 35 18.27 -13.12 -3.87
C ALA A 35 17.83 -11.72 -4.34
N ILE A 36 16.95 -11.06 -3.57
CA ILE A 36 16.52 -9.69 -3.87
C ILE A 36 17.68 -8.73 -3.68
N ARG A 37 18.44 -8.86 -2.59
CA ARG A 37 19.62 -8.04 -2.32
C ARG A 37 20.60 -8.11 -3.48
N GLN A 38 21.04 -9.31 -3.84
CA GLN A 38 21.99 -9.51 -4.94
C GLN A 38 21.48 -8.87 -6.24
N ARG A 39 20.21 -9.08 -6.57
CA ARG A 39 19.60 -8.51 -7.78
C ARG A 39 19.57 -6.98 -7.75
N VAL A 40 19.21 -6.37 -6.63
CA VAL A 40 19.12 -4.91 -6.51
C VAL A 40 20.52 -4.29 -6.42
N GLU A 41 21.47 -4.92 -5.74
CA GLU A 41 22.89 -4.52 -5.68
C GLU A 41 23.52 -4.50 -7.06
N GLN A 42 23.30 -5.56 -7.84
CA GLN A 42 23.73 -5.65 -9.23
C GLN A 42 23.09 -4.57 -10.11
N LEU A 43 21.77 -4.36 -9.97
CA LEU A 43 21.03 -3.36 -10.73
C LEU A 43 21.51 -1.92 -10.42
N MET A 44 21.67 -1.60 -9.14
CA MET A 44 21.99 -0.26 -8.66
C MET A 44 23.49 0.03 -8.61
N ARG A 45 24.33 -0.96 -8.94
CA ARG A 45 25.79 -0.92 -8.84
C ARG A 45 26.23 -0.39 -7.47
N THR A 46 25.78 -1.06 -6.42
CA THR A 46 26.10 -0.74 -5.02
C THR A 46 26.25 -2.04 -4.24
N GLY A 47 27.18 -2.08 -3.27
CA GLY A 47 27.33 -3.22 -2.35
C GLY A 47 26.63 -3.01 -1.01
N ASN A 48 26.04 -1.83 -0.78
CA ASN A 48 25.44 -1.46 0.51
C ASN A 48 23.99 -1.03 0.30
N ILE A 49 23.07 -2.00 0.34
CA ILE A 49 21.62 -1.75 0.38
C ILE A 49 21.12 -2.03 1.79
N PRO A 50 20.41 -1.09 2.45
CA PRO A 50 19.80 -1.35 3.74
C PRO A 50 18.82 -2.53 3.68
N ASP A 51 18.82 -3.40 4.68
CA ASP A 51 17.90 -4.55 4.80
C ASP A 51 16.43 -4.13 4.64
N ALA A 52 16.09 -2.95 5.18
CA ALA A 52 14.79 -2.33 5.04
C ALA A 52 14.34 -2.22 3.59
N VAL A 53 15.26 -1.79 2.73
CA VAL A 53 15.01 -1.56 1.30
C VAL A 53 14.79 -2.88 0.60
N VAL A 54 15.61 -3.88 0.90
CA VAL A 54 15.46 -5.24 0.34
C VAL A 54 14.13 -5.86 0.75
N LYS A 55 13.78 -5.80 2.05
CA LYS A 55 12.51 -6.32 2.59
C LYS A 55 11.30 -5.58 2.02
N ALA A 56 11.35 -4.25 1.94
CA ALA A 56 10.29 -3.46 1.33
C ALA A 56 10.10 -3.82 -0.15
N LEU A 57 11.18 -3.92 -0.93
CA LEU A 57 11.12 -4.32 -2.34
C LEU A 57 10.59 -5.73 -2.53
N GLY A 58 11.04 -6.70 -1.73
CA GLY A 58 10.54 -8.08 -1.79
C GLY A 58 9.06 -8.19 -1.47
N SER A 59 8.62 -7.46 -0.44
CA SER A 59 7.22 -7.40 -0.05
C SER A 59 6.36 -6.74 -1.14
N LEU A 60 6.89 -5.70 -1.78
CA LEU A 60 6.22 -5.06 -2.91
C LEU A 60 6.17 -5.92 -4.16
N ASP A 61 7.19 -6.74 -4.38
CA ASP A 61 7.22 -7.69 -5.50
C ASP A 61 6.12 -8.75 -5.37
N GLN A 62 5.89 -9.25 -4.16
CA GLN A 62 4.79 -10.19 -3.88
C GLN A 62 3.41 -9.59 -4.19
N VAL A 63 3.25 -8.27 -4.07
CA VAL A 63 1.96 -7.59 -4.27
C VAL A 63 1.81 -7.04 -5.70
N MET A 64 2.86 -6.44 -6.27
CA MET A 64 2.80 -5.68 -7.51
C MET A 64 3.78 -6.16 -8.59
N GLN A 65 4.55 -7.23 -8.34
CA GLN A 65 5.54 -7.77 -9.28
C GLN A 65 6.56 -6.72 -9.75
N ILE A 66 6.99 -5.86 -8.83
CA ILE A 66 7.87 -4.73 -9.14
C ILE A 66 9.24 -5.19 -9.66
N LEU A 67 9.82 -6.25 -9.12
CA LEU A 67 11.17 -6.71 -9.46
C LEU A 67 11.22 -7.36 -10.84
N SER A 68 10.18 -8.10 -11.23
CA SER A 68 10.08 -8.61 -12.61
C SER A 68 9.89 -7.47 -13.62
N CYS A 69 9.29 -6.36 -13.18
CA CYS A 69 9.07 -5.18 -13.99
C CYS A 69 10.23 -4.17 -13.98
N LEU A 70 11.35 -4.39 -13.28
CA LEU A 70 12.51 -3.50 -13.31
C LEU A 70 13.58 -3.99 -14.30
N PRO A 71 13.81 -3.30 -15.42
CA PRO A 71 14.88 -3.58 -16.39
C PRO A 71 15.85 -2.40 -16.45
N THR A 72 17.07 -2.67 -15.98
CA THR A 72 18.40 -2.29 -16.50
C THR A 72 18.74 -0.86 -16.98
N ARG A 73 17.79 0.04 -17.27
CA ARG A 73 18.07 1.43 -17.67
C ARG A 73 18.25 2.29 -16.44
N CYS A 74 19.50 2.46 -16.05
CA CYS A 74 19.90 3.31 -14.95
C CYS A 74 20.46 4.63 -15.48
N THR A 75 19.88 5.73 -15.02
CA THR A 75 20.37 7.08 -15.29
C THR A 75 20.68 7.75 -13.95
N GLY A 76 21.97 8.00 -13.70
CA GLY A 76 22.44 8.50 -12.42
C GLY A 76 22.09 7.53 -11.29
N ASN A 77 21.34 8.02 -10.30
CA ASN A 77 20.97 7.24 -9.11
C ASN A 77 19.63 6.49 -9.25
N CYS A 78 18.99 6.50 -10.41
CA CYS A 78 17.68 5.88 -10.61
C CYS A 78 17.71 4.82 -11.71
N CYS A 79 17.09 3.69 -11.48
CA CYS A 79 16.85 2.64 -12.47
C CYS A 79 15.34 2.52 -12.72
N ALA A 80 14.91 2.55 -13.98
CA ALA A 80 13.50 2.60 -14.34
C ALA A 80 13.09 1.49 -15.28
N SER A 81 11.82 1.10 -15.23
CA SER A 81 11.20 0.26 -16.23
C SER A 81 11.32 0.91 -17.63
N PRO A 82 11.83 0.23 -18.68
CA PRO A 82 11.84 0.72 -20.04
C PRO A 82 10.39 0.97 -20.46
N ASP A 83 9.53 -0.01 -20.18
CA ASP A 83 8.13 -0.03 -20.57
C ASP A 83 7.20 -0.19 -19.37
N PHE A 84 5.91 0.03 -19.65
CA PHE A 84 4.83 -0.21 -18.70
C PHE A 84 4.56 -1.70 -18.57
N CYS A 85 4.65 -2.25 -17.36
CA CYS A 85 4.29 -3.65 -17.11
C CYS A 85 2.87 -3.75 -16.58
N ALA A 86 2.20 -4.87 -16.88
CA ALA A 86 0.87 -5.15 -16.36
C ALA A 86 0.90 -5.35 -14.83
N ILE A 87 -0.05 -4.74 -14.13
CA ILE A 87 -0.29 -4.96 -12.69
C ILE A 87 -1.69 -5.53 -12.51
N PRO A 88 -1.92 -6.82 -12.84
CA PRO A 88 -3.26 -7.42 -12.80
C PRO A 88 -3.90 -7.35 -11.41
N GLN A 89 -3.10 -7.19 -10.34
CA GLN A 89 -3.59 -7.00 -8.98
C GLN A 89 -4.36 -5.69 -8.80
N LEU A 90 -4.22 -4.71 -9.68
CA LEU A 90 -5.02 -3.49 -9.69
C LEU A 90 -6.29 -3.59 -10.54
N ALA A 91 -6.46 -4.68 -11.29
CA ALA A 91 -7.63 -4.83 -12.14
C ALA A 91 -8.89 -5.02 -11.30
N SER A 92 -9.96 -4.36 -11.72
CA SER A 92 -11.30 -4.45 -11.15
C SER A 92 -12.35 -4.19 -12.23
N GLY A 93 -13.64 -4.27 -11.90
CA GLY A 93 -14.71 -3.89 -12.85
C GLY A 93 -14.60 -2.45 -13.36
N LEU A 94 -13.95 -1.57 -12.58
CA LEU A 94 -13.80 -0.14 -12.85
C LEU A 94 -12.39 0.25 -13.34
N VAL A 95 -11.40 -0.63 -13.20
CA VAL A 95 -10.01 -0.41 -13.61
C VAL A 95 -9.60 -1.50 -14.59
N ARG A 96 -9.44 -1.14 -15.87
CA ARG A 96 -9.03 -2.05 -16.94
C ARG A 96 -7.58 -1.82 -17.34
N ASN A 97 -6.92 -2.90 -17.75
CA ASN A 97 -5.55 -2.93 -18.22
C ASN A 97 -4.59 -2.07 -17.39
N PRO A 98 -4.58 -2.21 -16.05
CA PRO A 98 -3.65 -1.45 -15.22
C PRO A 98 -2.21 -1.84 -15.56
N ARG A 99 -1.40 -0.83 -15.83
CA ARG A 99 0.02 -0.96 -16.04
C ARG A 99 0.77 0.06 -15.18
N ALA A 100 2.02 -0.23 -14.86
CA ALA A 100 2.89 0.79 -14.30
C ALA A 100 4.31 0.70 -14.83
N LYS A 101 4.97 1.86 -14.77
CA LYS A 101 6.41 1.98 -14.90
C LYS A 101 6.97 2.25 -13.50
N PHE A 102 7.91 1.44 -13.06
CA PHE A 102 8.54 1.58 -11.76
C PHE A 102 9.90 2.21 -11.91
N THR A 103 10.23 3.17 -11.05
CA THR A 103 11.55 3.78 -10.98
C THR A 103 12.06 3.65 -9.56
N PHE A 104 13.21 3.02 -9.41
CA PHE A 104 13.87 2.83 -8.12
C PHE A 104 15.10 3.73 -8.05
N CYS A 105 15.16 4.60 -7.05
CA CYS A 105 16.24 5.57 -6.88
C CYS A 105 16.99 5.34 -5.57
N LYS A 106 18.31 5.57 -5.58
CA LYS A 106 19.16 5.70 -4.39
C LYS A 106 19.42 7.19 -4.09
N ASN A 107 19.73 7.50 -2.84
CA ASN A 107 20.11 8.85 -2.36
C ASN A 107 19.05 9.96 -2.58
N PRO A 108 17.91 9.96 -1.86
CA PRO A 108 17.47 8.96 -0.87
C PRO A 108 16.79 7.75 -1.53
N TRP A 109 16.66 6.64 -0.79
CA TRP A 109 15.99 5.44 -1.28
C TRP A 109 14.49 5.71 -1.50
N LYS A 110 14.05 5.63 -2.75
CA LYS A 110 12.63 5.80 -3.10
C LYS A 110 12.18 4.95 -4.28
N ILE A 111 10.91 4.58 -4.27
CA ILE A 111 10.21 3.95 -5.39
C ILE A 111 9.24 4.97 -5.96
N ARG A 112 9.31 5.21 -7.26
CA ARG A 112 8.34 5.98 -8.01
C ARG A 112 7.52 5.03 -8.89
N ILE A 113 6.20 5.16 -8.85
CA ILE A 113 5.26 4.35 -9.62
C ILE A 113 4.46 5.29 -10.53
N ASP A 114 4.70 5.21 -11.83
CA ASP A 114 3.91 5.88 -12.84
C ASP A 114 2.81 4.91 -13.29
N LEU A 115 1.58 5.11 -12.79
CA LEU A 115 0.42 4.27 -13.11
C LEU A 115 -0.26 4.73 -14.41
N ASP A 116 -0.54 3.77 -15.29
CA ASP A 116 -1.35 3.93 -16.49
C ASP A 116 -2.49 2.91 -16.46
N ALA A 117 -3.73 3.38 -16.42
CA ALA A 117 -4.90 2.50 -16.36
C ALA A 117 -6.11 3.16 -17.01
N ASP A 118 -7.00 2.33 -17.56
CA ASP A 118 -8.29 2.76 -18.08
C ASP A 118 -9.35 2.69 -16.97
N PHE A 119 -9.84 3.86 -16.56
CA PHE A 119 -10.83 3.99 -15.50
C PHE A 119 -12.22 4.15 -16.10
N ARG A 120 -13.08 3.13 -15.91
CA ARG A 120 -14.48 3.18 -16.33
C ARG A 120 -15.31 3.95 -15.30
N LEU A 121 -15.24 5.27 -15.37
CA LEU A 121 -15.99 6.16 -14.49
C LEU A 121 -17.44 6.37 -14.99
N SER A 122 -18.34 6.60 -14.04
CA SER A 122 -19.77 6.85 -14.32
C SER A 122 -20.10 8.34 -14.45
N GLY A 123 -21.20 8.67 -15.15
CA GLY A 123 -21.74 10.04 -15.22
C GLY A 123 -20.79 11.10 -15.80
N ILE A 124 -20.78 12.31 -15.20
CA ILE A 124 -19.93 13.43 -15.64
C ILE A 124 -18.42 13.13 -15.50
N ALA A 125 -18.08 12.14 -14.68
CA ALA A 125 -16.69 11.73 -14.46
C ALA A 125 -16.09 11.05 -15.70
N ARG A 126 -16.91 10.45 -16.57
CA ARG A 126 -16.50 9.91 -17.87
C ARG A 126 -15.91 10.98 -18.81
N LEU A 127 -16.28 12.25 -18.62
CA LEU A 127 -15.77 13.37 -19.41
C LEU A 127 -14.43 13.92 -18.90
N LEU A 128 -13.93 13.42 -17.76
CA LEU A 128 -12.67 13.85 -17.17
C LEU A 128 -11.52 13.06 -17.76
N LYS A 129 -10.54 13.75 -18.35
CA LYS A 129 -9.26 13.12 -18.74
C LYS A 129 -8.44 12.88 -17.48
N ILE A 130 -8.28 11.61 -17.10
CA ILE A 130 -7.49 11.24 -15.93
C ILE A 130 -6.01 11.23 -16.30
N LYS A 131 -5.23 12.13 -15.71
CA LYS A 131 -3.77 12.06 -15.73
C LYS A 131 -3.27 11.83 -14.31
N LEU A 132 -2.66 10.67 -14.08
CA LEU A 132 -2.10 10.34 -12.79
C LEU A 132 -0.71 10.96 -12.63
N LYS A 133 -0.47 11.56 -11.47
CA LYS A 133 0.88 11.94 -11.08
C LYS A 133 1.59 10.68 -10.57
N PRO A 134 2.92 10.63 -10.72
CA PRO A 134 3.70 9.52 -10.19
C PRO A 134 3.54 9.44 -8.67
N ILE A 135 3.42 8.22 -8.15
CA ILE A 135 3.40 7.95 -6.72
C ILE A 135 4.85 7.80 -6.27
N GLU A 136 5.34 8.68 -5.40
CA GLU A 136 6.68 8.56 -4.81
C GLU A 136 6.62 8.01 -3.39
N ILE A 137 7.45 7.01 -3.09
CA ILE A 137 7.46 6.25 -1.85
C ILE A 137 8.87 6.31 -1.28
N PRO A 138 9.13 7.10 -0.23
CA PRO A 138 10.40 7.05 0.48
C PRO A 138 10.46 5.75 1.31
N ILE A 139 11.61 5.08 1.30
CA ILE A 139 11.78 3.81 2.01
C ILE A 139 12.31 3.99 3.46
N ASP A 140 12.88 5.15 3.79
CA ASP A 140 13.55 5.36 5.09
C ASP A 140 12.62 5.54 6.31
N ASN A 141 11.40 6.07 6.15
CA ASN A 141 10.69 6.68 7.29
C ASN A 141 10.00 5.71 8.28
N ARG A 142 9.92 4.40 8.03
CA ARG A 142 9.11 3.47 8.86
C ARG A 142 9.69 2.07 9.05
N GLU A 143 10.99 1.91 8.85
CA GLU A 143 11.65 0.60 9.02
C GLU A 143 11.41 0.00 10.42
N THR A 144 11.42 0.84 11.45
CA THR A 144 11.24 0.44 12.85
C THR A 144 9.86 -0.11 13.13
N GLU A 145 8.85 0.25 12.32
CA GLU A 145 7.46 -0.19 12.51
C GLU A 145 7.21 -1.59 11.90
N GLY A 146 8.06 -2.06 10.98
CA GLY A 146 7.82 -3.30 10.21
C GLY A 146 6.61 -3.20 9.27
N VAL A 147 6.22 -1.98 8.91
CA VAL A 147 5.14 -1.67 7.97
C VAL A 147 5.64 -0.71 6.91
N LEU A 148 5.20 -0.92 5.68
CA LEU A 148 5.35 0.03 4.60
C LEU A 148 3.99 0.66 4.35
N LYS A 149 3.92 1.99 4.44
CA LYS A 149 2.71 2.76 4.14
C LYS A 149 3.00 3.66 2.97
N MET A 150 2.19 3.56 1.92
CA MET A 150 2.18 4.50 0.82
C MET A 150 0.84 5.19 0.80
N GLN A 151 0.88 6.51 0.74
CA GLN A 151 -0.30 7.31 0.53
C GLN A 151 0.04 8.31 -0.56
N SER A 152 -0.76 8.35 -1.61
CA SER A 152 -0.63 9.35 -2.64
C SER A 152 -2.01 9.85 -3.02
N THR A 153 -2.15 11.17 -3.05
CA THR A 153 -3.35 11.83 -3.55
C THR A 153 -2.95 12.63 -4.78
N THR A 154 -3.46 12.21 -5.93
CA THR A 154 -3.28 12.94 -7.19
C THR A 154 -4.55 13.72 -7.51
N GLU A 155 -4.44 15.03 -7.75
CA GLU A 155 -5.51 15.80 -8.37
C GLU A 155 -5.61 15.43 -9.85
N VAL A 156 -6.75 14.85 -10.22
CA VAL A 156 -7.07 14.42 -11.56
C VAL A 156 -7.88 15.55 -12.20
N ALA A 157 -7.32 16.17 -13.24
CA ALA A 157 -7.89 17.23 -14.09
C ALA A 157 -9.10 18.02 -13.52
N SER A 158 -8.91 19.30 -13.22
CA SER A 158 -10.03 20.19 -12.93
C SER A 158 -10.88 20.42 -14.19
N ALA A 159 -12.15 20.02 -14.19
CA ALA A 159 -13.08 20.43 -15.23
C ALA A 159 -13.43 21.90 -15.03
N ALA A 160 -12.80 22.77 -15.83
CA ALA A 160 -13.34 24.07 -16.13
C ALA A 160 -14.55 23.84 -17.03
N VAL A 161 -15.75 23.91 -16.48
CA VAL A 161 -16.97 23.91 -17.31
C VAL A 161 -16.95 25.24 -18.04
N ARG A 162 -16.87 25.17 -19.37
CA ARG A 162 -16.49 26.23 -20.31
C ARG A 162 -17.47 27.41 -20.42
N VAL A 163 -18.38 27.58 -19.46
CA VAL A 163 -19.40 28.63 -19.53
C VAL A 163 -18.85 29.96 -19.00
N ILE A 164 -17.98 29.98 -17.97
CA ILE A 164 -17.39 31.24 -17.42
C ILE A 164 -16.03 30.99 -16.70
N GLY A 165 -15.09 30.24 -17.28
CA GLY A 165 -13.73 30.06 -16.72
C GLY A 165 -13.59 29.46 -15.30
N LEU A 166 -14.69 29.20 -14.61
CA LEU A 166 -14.74 28.72 -13.23
C LEU A 166 -14.51 27.20 -13.21
N ARG A 167 -13.47 26.77 -12.50
CA ARG A 167 -13.29 25.36 -12.13
C ARG A 167 -14.44 24.97 -11.19
N VAL A 168 -15.44 24.27 -11.71
CA VAL A 168 -16.67 23.92 -10.96
C VAL A 168 -16.53 22.55 -10.30
N ALA A 169 -15.66 21.69 -10.83
CA ALA A 169 -15.38 20.37 -10.30
C ALA A 169 -13.88 20.05 -10.34
N LYS A 170 -13.45 19.28 -9.35
CA LYS A 170 -12.11 18.70 -9.24
C LYS A 170 -12.25 17.22 -8.92
N ALA A 171 -11.44 16.37 -9.52
CA ALA A 171 -11.36 14.98 -9.13
C ALA A 171 -10.03 14.69 -8.43
N LYS A 172 -10.01 13.70 -7.55
CA LYS A 172 -8.80 13.21 -6.89
C LYS A 172 -8.77 11.69 -6.97
N LEU A 173 -7.62 11.14 -7.33
CA LEU A 173 -7.33 9.73 -7.13
C LEU A 173 -6.50 9.60 -5.85
N LYS A 174 -6.99 8.82 -4.90
CA LYS A 174 -6.26 8.43 -3.69
C LYS A 174 -5.79 6.99 -3.85
N PHE A 175 -4.52 6.77 -3.58
CA PHE A 175 -3.88 5.47 -3.50
C PHE A 175 -3.36 5.30 -2.09
N ASP A 176 -3.86 4.31 -1.38
CA ASP A 176 -3.42 3.93 -0.04
C ASP A 176 -2.98 2.47 -0.06
N LEU A 177 -1.74 2.20 0.31
CA LEU A 177 -1.20 0.87 0.47
C LEU A 177 -0.57 0.73 1.85
N LEU A 178 -1.11 -0.17 2.65
CA LEU A 178 -0.51 -0.66 3.86
C LEU A 178 0.04 -2.06 3.60
N LEU A 179 1.30 -2.28 3.94
CA LEU A 179 1.97 -3.56 3.79
C LEU A 179 2.69 -3.90 5.10
N ARG A 180 2.27 -4.97 5.77
CA ARG A 180 2.93 -5.55 6.91
C ARG A 180 3.95 -6.57 6.42
N TYR A 181 5.24 -6.27 6.58
CA TYR A 181 6.31 -7.14 6.09
C TYR A 181 7.20 -7.75 7.17
N ASP A 182 7.10 -7.27 8.41
CA ASP A 182 7.85 -7.81 9.54
C ASP A 182 6.99 -7.78 10.81
N CYS A 183 6.40 -8.93 11.16
CA CYS A 183 5.52 -9.08 12.32
C CYS A 183 6.25 -8.92 13.68
N THR A 184 7.59 -8.92 13.70
CA THR A 184 8.39 -8.81 14.93
C THR A 184 8.61 -7.37 15.38
N LYS A 185 8.28 -6.39 14.52
CA LYS A 185 8.48 -4.94 14.74
C LYS A 185 7.16 -4.20 15.00
N PRO A 186 7.13 -3.07 15.71
CA PRO A 186 8.24 -2.45 16.44
C PRO A 186 8.64 -3.27 17.66
N ARG A 187 9.96 -3.35 17.90
CA ARG A 187 10.51 -4.09 19.06
C ARG A 187 10.35 -3.31 20.38
N ASN A 188 10.37 -1.99 20.30
CA ASN A 188 10.28 -1.06 21.43
C ASN A 188 8.84 -0.65 21.79
N ASN A 189 7.84 -1.04 21.00
CA ASN A 189 6.43 -0.70 21.24
C ASN A 189 5.55 -1.95 21.09
N PRO A 190 5.47 -2.82 22.12
CA PRO A 190 4.72 -4.07 22.06
C PRO A 190 3.22 -3.86 21.78
N LEU A 191 2.62 -2.77 22.28
CA LEU A 191 1.23 -2.41 21.99
C LEU A 191 1.00 -2.12 20.52
N GLN A 192 1.86 -1.30 19.90
CA GLN A 192 1.79 -1.01 18.48
C GLN A 192 2.09 -2.24 17.62
N ARG A 193 3.03 -3.10 18.04
CA ARG A 193 3.29 -4.38 17.37
C ARG A 193 2.08 -5.28 17.38
N ASN A 194 1.45 -5.48 18.54
CA ASN A 194 0.24 -6.29 18.67
C ASN A 194 -0.87 -5.73 17.80
N ARG A 195 -1.06 -4.40 17.77
CA ARG A 195 -2.02 -3.74 16.88
C ARG A 195 -1.73 -4.02 15.40
N TYR A 196 -0.48 -3.95 14.95
CA TYR A 196 -0.15 -4.25 13.55
C TYR A 196 -0.29 -5.73 13.19
N ASN A 197 -0.18 -6.64 14.16
CA ASN A 197 -0.35 -8.07 13.92
C ASN A 197 -1.82 -8.50 13.95
N SER A 198 -2.71 -7.74 14.61
CA SER A 198 -4.12 -8.09 14.75
C SER A 198 -5.08 -7.19 13.99
N MET A 199 -4.62 -6.06 13.43
CA MET A 199 -5.49 -5.07 12.79
C MET A 199 -4.88 -4.45 11.54
N TYR A 200 -5.74 -4.15 10.57
CA TYR A 200 -5.45 -3.20 9.50
C TYR A 200 -5.46 -1.75 10.03
N ASP A 201 -5.01 -0.79 9.22
CA ASP A 201 -4.98 0.63 9.58
C ASP A 201 -6.36 1.29 9.75
N ASP A 202 -7.41 0.68 9.22
CA ASP A 202 -8.81 1.09 9.42
C ASP A 202 -9.41 0.56 10.73
N GLY A 203 -8.62 -0.16 11.54
CA GLY A 203 -9.07 -0.77 12.79
C GLY A 203 -9.88 -2.05 12.60
N GLN A 204 -10.04 -2.57 11.37
CA GLN A 204 -10.65 -3.87 11.16
C GLN A 204 -9.66 -5.00 11.51
N PRO A 205 -10.16 -6.17 11.97
CA PRO A 205 -9.32 -7.33 12.25
C PRO A 205 -8.44 -7.70 11.04
N GLY A 206 -7.14 -7.81 11.28
CA GLY A 206 -6.13 -8.32 10.36
C GLY A 206 -6.10 -9.85 10.37
N PRO A 207 -5.34 -10.48 9.47
CA PRO A 207 -5.08 -11.91 9.58
C PRO A 207 -4.22 -12.17 10.83
N ASP A 208 -4.73 -13.02 11.73
CA ASP A 208 -4.10 -13.27 13.03
C ASP A 208 -2.71 -13.92 12.94
N GLY A 209 -1.89 -13.67 13.97
CA GLY A 209 -0.64 -14.38 14.26
C GLY A 209 0.57 -13.82 13.50
N ASN A 210 1.34 -14.72 12.88
CA ASN A 210 2.56 -14.42 12.12
C ASN A 210 2.32 -13.95 10.68
N LYS A 211 1.06 -13.83 10.23
CA LYS A 211 0.71 -13.56 8.84
C LYS A 211 1.12 -12.16 8.37
N LEU A 212 1.91 -12.10 7.30
CA LEU A 212 2.25 -10.87 6.58
C LEU A 212 1.16 -10.55 5.56
N PHE A 213 0.72 -9.30 5.53
CA PHE A 213 -0.46 -8.90 4.78
C PHE A 213 -0.32 -7.54 4.12
N TYR A 214 -1.17 -7.31 3.12
CA TYR A 214 -1.34 -5.98 2.55
C TYR A 214 -2.81 -5.60 2.50
N LYS A 215 -3.03 -4.29 2.52
CA LYS A 215 -4.29 -3.64 2.21
C LYS A 215 -4.04 -2.55 1.19
N LEU A 216 -4.71 -2.65 0.06
CA LEU A 216 -4.60 -1.76 -1.07
C LEU A 216 -5.96 -1.14 -1.35
N ASN A 217 -6.03 0.18 -1.26
CA ASN A 217 -7.24 0.94 -1.51
C ASN A 217 -6.96 2.02 -2.55
N ILE A 218 -7.75 2.04 -3.62
CA ILE A 218 -7.72 3.10 -4.63
C ILE A 218 -9.12 3.71 -4.69
N LYS A 219 -9.22 5.01 -4.43
CA LYS A 219 -10.46 5.77 -4.44
C LYS A 219 -10.42 6.88 -5.47
N PHE A 220 -11.53 7.07 -6.16
CA PHE A 220 -11.78 8.21 -7.02
C PHE A 220 -12.81 9.11 -6.37
N GLU A 221 -12.41 10.33 -6.02
CA GLU A 221 -13.24 11.30 -5.33
C GLU A 221 -13.54 12.50 -6.23
N ILE A 222 -14.81 12.86 -6.36
CA ILE A 222 -15.27 14.01 -7.13
C ILE A 222 -15.70 15.09 -6.16
N TYR A 223 -15.10 16.26 -6.29
CA TYR A 223 -15.41 17.45 -5.53
C TYR A 223 -16.09 18.48 -6.42
N LYS A 224 -17.19 19.07 -5.95
CA LYS A 224 -17.91 20.14 -6.65
C LYS A 224 -17.89 21.42 -5.82
N LYS A 225 -17.73 22.56 -6.48
CA LYS A 225 -17.82 23.87 -5.83
C LYS A 225 -19.26 24.09 -5.36
N LYS A 226 -19.45 24.35 -4.06
CA LYS A 226 -20.74 24.77 -3.50
C LYS A 226 -20.77 26.29 -3.46
N PHE A 227 -21.84 26.87 -3.98
CA PHE A 227 -22.14 28.30 -3.84
C PHE A 227 -23.08 28.51 -2.64
N PRO A 228 -22.94 29.61 -1.87
CA PRO A 228 -22.02 30.73 -2.08
C PRO A 228 -20.62 30.58 -1.45
N CYS A 229 -20.34 29.52 -0.68
CA CYS A 229 -19.08 29.36 0.06
C CYS A 229 -17.80 29.25 -0.81
N PHE A 230 -17.91 29.20 -2.14
CA PHE A 230 -16.86 28.90 -3.11
C PHE A 230 -15.97 27.69 -2.73
N CYS A 231 -16.47 26.81 -1.86
CA CYS A 231 -15.75 25.73 -1.23
C CYS A 231 -16.02 24.42 -1.98
N TYR A 232 -14.99 23.59 -2.15
CA TYR A 232 -15.15 22.28 -2.80
C TYR A 232 -15.65 21.26 -1.78
N LYS A 233 -16.82 20.67 -2.03
CA LYS A 233 -17.36 19.58 -1.22
C LYS A 233 -17.32 18.26 -1.99
N LEU A 234 -17.00 17.18 -1.29
CA LEU A 234 -17.06 15.83 -1.84
C LEU A 234 -18.51 15.54 -2.28
N LYS A 235 -18.68 15.16 -3.54
CA LYS A 235 -19.99 14.86 -4.14
C LYS A 235 -20.15 13.37 -4.42
N SER A 236 -19.09 12.70 -4.83
CA SER A 236 -19.05 11.25 -5.04
C SER A 236 -17.69 10.72 -4.63
N SER A 237 -17.68 9.51 -4.10
CA SER A 237 -16.48 8.73 -3.81
C SER A 237 -16.72 7.31 -4.31
N GLU A 238 -16.00 6.92 -5.34
CA GLU A 238 -16.04 5.58 -5.92
C GLU A 238 -14.77 4.83 -5.52
N THR A 239 -14.93 3.68 -4.87
CA THR A 239 -13.81 2.78 -4.57
C THR A 239 -13.50 1.96 -5.81
N LEU A 240 -12.34 2.18 -6.41
CA LEU A 240 -11.91 1.53 -7.64
C LEU A 240 -11.23 0.18 -7.38
N VAL A 241 -10.46 0.10 -6.31
CA VAL A 241 -9.78 -1.11 -5.85
C VAL A 241 -9.87 -1.15 -4.32
N ASP A 242 -10.32 -2.27 -3.77
CA ASP A 242 -10.21 -2.56 -2.35
C ASP A 242 -9.80 -4.02 -2.19
N LYS A 243 -8.54 -4.24 -1.86
CA LYS A 243 -7.96 -5.58 -1.74
C LYS A 243 -7.23 -5.71 -0.42
N LYS A 244 -7.53 -6.80 0.29
CA LYS A 244 -6.84 -7.21 1.51
C LYS A 244 -6.41 -8.66 1.31
N LYS A 245 -5.12 -8.96 1.53
CA LYS A 245 -4.62 -10.33 1.35
C LYS A 245 -3.43 -10.61 2.25
N HIS A 246 -3.36 -11.85 2.72
CA HIS A 246 -2.15 -12.47 3.25
C HIS A 246 -1.27 -12.94 2.08
N PHE A 247 0.04 -12.75 2.19
CA PHE A 247 0.98 -13.13 1.13
C PHE A 247 2.16 -13.98 1.59
N ALA A 248 2.47 -14.01 2.90
CA ALA A 248 3.55 -14.82 3.45
C ALA A 248 3.41 -14.96 4.96
N GLU A 249 3.95 -16.04 5.52
CA GLU A 249 4.04 -16.23 6.96
C GLU A 249 5.36 -15.64 7.49
N GLY A 250 5.29 -15.00 8.64
CA GLY A 250 6.44 -14.57 9.43
C GLY A 250 6.92 -15.66 10.40
N PRO A 251 7.98 -15.39 11.18
CA PRO A 251 8.51 -16.37 12.13
C PRO A 251 7.49 -16.71 13.24
N ASP A 252 7.56 -17.93 13.76
CA ASP A 252 6.66 -18.43 14.82
C ASP A 252 6.64 -17.55 16.07
N SER A 253 7.73 -16.83 16.34
CA SER A 253 7.81 -15.83 17.42
C SER A 253 6.73 -14.74 17.35
N CYS A 254 6.06 -14.56 16.21
CA CYS A 254 4.97 -13.60 16.04
C CYS A 254 3.60 -14.15 16.45
N ASN A 255 3.45 -15.47 16.65
CA ASN A 255 2.19 -16.09 17.08
C ASN A 255 1.87 -15.75 18.54
N THR A 256 2.88 -15.38 19.33
CA THR A 256 2.70 -14.94 20.71
C THR A 256 2.61 -13.41 20.76
N PRO A 257 1.58 -12.83 21.41
CA PRO A 257 1.50 -11.40 21.62
C PRO A 257 2.76 -10.88 22.32
N ALA A 258 3.22 -9.70 21.92
CA ALA A 258 4.30 -9.00 22.60
C ALA A 258 3.91 -8.75 24.05
N VAL A 259 4.79 -9.15 24.98
CA VAL A 259 4.62 -8.85 26.40
C VAL A 259 4.63 -7.34 26.60
N VAL A 260 3.54 -6.82 27.15
CA VAL A 260 3.48 -5.44 27.64
C VAL A 260 3.88 -5.53 29.10
N SER A 261 5.07 -5.02 29.44
CA SER A 261 5.46 -4.89 30.84
C SER A 261 4.36 -4.08 31.55
N PRO A 262 3.83 -4.56 32.69
CA PRO A 262 2.92 -3.73 33.47
C PRO A 262 3.63 -2.39 33.74
N PRO A 263 2.92 -1.25 33.69
CA PRO A 263 3.53 0.02 34.03
C PRO A 263 4.22 -0.15 35.37
N ASP A 264 5.50 0.23 35.45
CA ASP A 264 6.27 0.17 36.68
C ASP A 264 5.39 0.73 37.78
N ARG A 265 5.16 -0.13 38.78
CA ARG A 265 4.26 0.07 39.90
C ARG A 265 4.16 1.56 40.21
N CYS A 266 2.95 2.11 40.15
CA CYS A 266 2.66 3.32 40.91
C CYS A 266 3.24 3.08 42.31
N LEU A 267 4.32 3.79 42.64
CA LEU A 267 4.90 3.83 43.97
C LEU A 267 3.87 4.54 44.86
N PHE A 268 2.78 3.83 45.19
CA PHE A 268 1.86 4.20 46.26
C PHE A 268 2.55 3.88 47.59
N GLY A 269 3.62 4.62 47.83
CA GLY A 269 4.30 4.75 49.13
C GLY A 269 3.91 6.04 49.83
N ARG A 270 2.64 6.49 49.70
CA ARG A 270 2.10 7.56 50.55
C ARG A 270 0.87 7.06 51.29
N SER A 271 1.01 7.03 52.62
CA SER A 271 -0.02 6.69 53.59
C SER A 271 -1.33 7.42 53.30
N ARG A 272 -2.45 6.69 53.42
CA ARG A 272 -3.84 7.16 53.23
C ARG A 272 -4.23 8.38 54.07
N THR A 273 -3.42 8.80 55.03
CA THR A 273 -3.69 9.97 55.88
C THR A 273 -3.36 11.32 55.24
N ALA A 274 -2.52 11.39 54.21
CA ALA A 274 -2.14 12.67 53.61
C ALA A 274 -3.10 13.19 52.52
N LEU A 275 -3.99 12.33 52.00
CA LEU A 275 -4.88 12.67 50.87
C LEU A 275 -6.17 13.41 51.29
N ARG A 276 -6.44 13.51 52.61
CA ARG A 276 -7.68 14.12 53.11
C ARG A 276 -7.60 15.63 53.30
N ASP A 277 -6.41 16.18 53.53
CA ASP A 277 -6.24 17.63 53.77
C ASP A 277 -6.00 18.43 52.49
N GLU A 278 -5.55 17.79 51.41
CA GLU A 278 -5.26 18.48 50.15
C GLU A 278 -6.50 18.71 49.28
N PHE A 279 -7.56 17.90 49.45
CA PHE A 279 -8.83 18.07 48.73
C PHE A 279 -9.70 19.24 49.23
N ARG A 280 -9.38 19.84 50.38
CA ARG A 280 -10.14 20.98 50.93
C ARG A 280 -9.63 22.36 50.48
N ARG A 281 -8.51 22.43 49.75
CA ARG A 281 -7.90 23.72 49.34
C ARG A 281 -7.99 24.04 47.85
N LEU A 282 -8.66 23.21 47.04
CA LEU A 282 -8.69 23.39 45.58
C LEU A 282 -10.09 23.48 44.94
N CYS A 283 -11.14 23.67 45.74
CA CYS A 283 -12.42 24.18 45.23
C CYS A 283 -12.90 25.30 46.18
N PRO A 284 -13.16 26.53 45.70
CA PRO A 284 -13.97 27.48 46.45
C PRO A 284 -15.40 26.95 46.65
#